data_AF-A0A061LYN0-F1
#
_entry.id   AF-A0A061LYN0-F1
#
_cell.length_a   1.000
_cell.length_b   1.000
_cell.length_c   1.000
_cell.angle_alpha   90.00
_cell.angle_beta   90.00
_cell.angle_gamma   90.00
#
_symmetry.space_group_name_H-M   'P 1'
#
loop_
_entity.id
_entity.type
_entity.pdbx_description
1 polymer ?
#
loop_
_entity_poly.entity_id
_entity_poly.type
_entity_poly.pdbx_seq_one_letter_code
_entity_poly.pdbx_strand_id
1 'polypeptide(L)'
;MLARSPALGAKALALSAAATIAQLVKWQRLYTWANRPLMRLAEMQPVTAAWWRERRKQPGDFLYLALGDSTAQGIGASTPGHSYVGQLADRIEACLGEPIAVTNLGVSGAPSNLCARDQLPRAAKVLARRSPDLVTLDIGANDIAQWDPLAFHRNISTIIDALPSHTIVGEVPCFHLPWNDRRVREANRILRTVAQDRGLAVVPIYEATRARGVRGILTEFAEDAFHPNDRGYEVWADAFWPVVRARLDELARQRPS
;
A
#
# COMPACT_ATOMS: atom_id res chain seq x y z
N MET A 1 32.78 55.81 -37.31
CA MET A 1 32.73 55.18 -35.96
C MET A 1 31.26 55.00 -35.57
N LEU A 2 30.73 53.79 -35.69
CA LEU A 2 29.32 53.48 -35.36
C LEU A 2 29.17 53.25 -33.86
N ALA A 3 28.53 54.19 -33.16
CA ALA A 3 28.15 54.05 -31.77
C ALA A 3 27.03 53.00 -31.64
N ARG A 4 27.36 51.78 -31.20
CA ARG A 4 26.35 50.79 -30.80
C ARG A 4 25.69 51.27 -29.52
N SER A 5 24.40 51.61 -29.60
CA SER A 5 23.64 52.18 -28.48
C SER A 5 23.52 51.20 -27.31
N PRO A 6 23.89 51.60 -26.07
CA PRO A 6 23.87 50.73 -24.88
C PRO A 6 22.47 50.19 -24.53
N ALA A 7 21.41 50.83 -25.03
CA ALA A 7 20.03 50.40 -24.83
C ALA A 7 19.69 49.06 -25.51
N LEU A 8 20.36 48.72 -26.62
CA LEU A 8 20.15 47.43 -27.31
C LEU A 8 20.77 46.26 -26.53
N GLY A 9 21.93 46.48 -25.89
CA GLY A 9 22.59 45.48 -25.05
C GLY A 9 21.80 45.16 -23.78
N ALA A 10 21.24 46.19 -23.13
CA ALA A 10 20.41 46.01 -21.93
C ALA A 10 19.12 45.22 -22.19
N LYS A 11 18.44 45.48 -23.33
CA LYS A 11 17.23 44.74 -23.74
C LYS A 11 17.55 43.27 -24.05
N ALA A 12 18.66 43.00 -24.72
CA ALA A 12 19.08 41.63 -25.04
C ALA A 12 19.42 40.81 -23.77
N LEU A 13 20.11 41.43 -22.81
CA LEU A 13 20.42 40.77 -21.52
C LEU A 13 19.14 40.45 -20.73
N ALA A 14 18.20 41.39 -20.64
CA ALA A 14 16.94 41.18 -19.93
C ALA A 14 16.07 40.08 -20.57
N LEU A 15 16.01 40.02 -21.90
CA LEU A 15 15.32 38.96 -22.63
C LEU A 15 15.98 37.59 -22.41
N SER A 16 17.31 37.51 -22.40
CA SER A 16 18.02 36.26 -22.10
C SER A 16 17.81 35.80 -20.66
N ALA A 17 17.84 36.71 -19.68
CA ALA A 17 17.59 36.39 -18.28
C ALA A 17 16.15 35.90 -18.07
N ALA A 18 15.17 36.58 -18.68
CA ALA A 18 13.77 36.16 -18.65
C ALA A 18 13.54 34.81 -19.33
N ALA A 19 14.22 34.52 -20.45
CA ALA A 19 14.15 33.23 -21.13
C ALA A 19 14.75 32.10 -20.29
N THR A 20 15.90 32.33 -19.64
CA THR A 20 16.54 31.37 -18.73
C THR A 20 15.67 31.10 -17.49
N ILE A 21 15.09 32.15 -16.89
CA ILE A 21 14.15 32.01 -15.78
C ILE A 21 12.90 31.25 -16.24
N ALA A 22 12.33 31.57 -17.39
CA ALA A 22 11.17 30.86 -17.93
C ALA A 22 11.48 29.39 -18.24
N GLN A 23 12.67 29.07 -18.74
CA GLN A 23 13.10 27.68 -18.95
C GLN A 23 13.32 26.97 -17.61
N LEU A 24 13.95 27.59 -16.62
CA LEU A 24 14.10 27.02 -15.28
C LEU A 24 12.75 26.78 -14.61
N VAL A 25 11.81 27.71 -14.71
CA VAL A 25 10.44 27.55 -14.18
C VAL A 25 9.70 26.44 -14.92
N LYS A 26 9.82 26.34 -16.25
CA LYS A 26 9.24 25.22 -17.03
C LYS A 26 9.85 23.88 -16.64
N TRP A 27 11.17 23.81 -16.50
CA TRP A 27 11.88 22.63 -16.04
C TRP A 27 11.50 22.25 -14.61
N GLN A 28 11.39 23.21 -13.72
CA GLN A 28 10.99 22.98 -12.33
C GLN A 28 9.53 22.52 -12.24
N ARG A 29 8.63 23.07 -13.08
CA ARG A 29 7.23 22.60 -13.23
C ARG A 29 7.15 21.19 -13.81
N LEU A 30 7.93 20.89 -14.84
CA LEU A 30 8.01 19.54 -15.42
C LEU A 30 8.60 18.54 -14.43
N TYR A 31 9.65 18.92 -13.69
CA TYR A 31 10.28 18.11 -12.66
C TYR A 31 9.34 17.87 -11.48
N THR A 32 8.65 18.89 -10.98
CA THR A 32 7.66 18.75 -9.91
C THR A 32 6.44 17.97 -10.37
N TRP A 33 6.00 18.12 -11.62
CA TRP A 33 4.93 17.32 -12.19
C TRP A 33 5.34 15.84 -12.33
N ALA A 34 6.52 15.57 -12.89
CA ALA A 34 7.05 14.22 -13.09
C ALA A 34 7.36 13.51 -11.75
N ASN A 35 7.77 14.24 -10.71
CA ASN A 35 8.11 13.70 -9.40
C ASN A 35 7.03 13.92 -8.33
N ARG A 36 5.86 14.46 -8.69
CA ARG A 36 4.77 14.75 -7.74
C ARG A 36 4.36 13.53 -6.91
N PRO A 37 4.24 12.32 -7.50
CA PRO A 37 3.93 11.10 -6.73
C PRO A 37 5.00 10.75 -5.69
N LEU A 38 6.28 10.84 -6.07
CA LEU A 38 7.42 10.56 -5.18
C LEU A 38 7.55 11.58 -4.04
N MET A 39 7.33 12.87 -4.32
CA MET A 39 7.38 13.92 -3.30
C MET A 39 6.26 13.76 -2.27
N ARG A 40 5.03 13.44 -2.70
CA ARG A 40 3.93 13.19 -1.75
C ARG A 40 4.11 11.91 -0.96
N LEU A 41 4.67 10.87 -1.55
CA LEU A 41 5.06 9.67 -0.82
C LEU A 41 5.99 10.02 0.36
N ALA A 42 7.00 10.86 0.12
CA ALA A 42 7.91 11.33 1.16
C ALA A 42 7.20 12.18 2.24
N GLU A 43 6.20 12.98 1.87
CA GLU A 43 5.40 13.78 2.82
C GLU A 43 4.42 12.94 3.65
N MET A 44 3.79 11.92 3.06
CA MET A 44 2.77 11.10 3.71
C MET A 44 3.35 10.00 4.61
N GLN A 45 4.57 9.52 4.32
CA GLN A 45 5.22 8.46 5.10
C GLN A 45 5.41 8.82 6.60
N PRO A 46 5.91 10.02 6.97
CA PRO A 46 5.99 10.42 8.37
C PRO A 46 4.63 10.51 9.06
N VAL A 47 3.60 11.00 8.36
CA VAL A 47 2.24 11.18 8.89
C VAL A 47 1.58 9.83 9.15
N THR A 48 1.59 8.93 8.15
CA THR A 48 1.07 7.56 8.27
C THR A 48 1.80 6.79 9.36
N ALA A 49 3.13 6.83 9.39
CA ALA A 49 3.92 6.17 10.43
C ALA A 49 3.63 6.72 11.84
N ALA A 50 3.45 8.03 11.99
CA ALA A 50 3.07 8.64 13.26
C ALA A 50 1.68 8.18 13.72
N TRP A 51 0.71 8.16 12.82
CA TRP A 51 -0.64 7.68 13.11
C TRP A 51 -0.63 6.22 13.56
N TRP A 52 0.06 5.32 12.85
CA TRP A 52 0.15 3.91 13.23
C TRP A 52 0.92 3.68 14.54
N ARG A 53 1.90 4.52 14.87
CA ARG A 53 2.55 4.50 16.20
C ARG A 53 1.58 4.89 17.31
N GLU A 54 0.70 5.87 17.06
CA GLU A 54 -0.32 6.26 18.02
C GLU A 54 -1.39 5.18 18.16
N ARG A 55 -1.94 4.69 17.03
CA ARG A 55 -2.96 3.62 17.03
C ARG A 55 -2.50 2.35 17.73
N ARG A 56 -1.21 2.02 17.66
CA ARG A 56 -0.61 0.87 18.35
C ARG A 56 -0.67 0.97 19.89
N LYS A 57 -0.79 2.17 20.46
CA LYS A 57 -0.90 2.35 21.92
C LYS A 57 -2.26 1.91 22.45
N GLN A 58 -3.29 1.84 21.60
CA GLN A 58 -4.60 1.35 21.99
C GLN A 58 -4.52 -0.14 22.37
N PRO A 59 -4.88 -0.51 23.61
CA PRO A 59 -4.92 -1.91 24.01
C PRO A 59 -6.14 -2.61 23.43
N GLY A 60 -6.13 -3.94 23.48
CA GLY A 60 -7.28 -4.76 23.10
C GLY A 60 -6.97 -6.25 23.19
N ASP A 61 -7.99 -7.02 23.58
CA ASP A 61 -7.92 -8.48 23.67
C ASP A 61 -8.05 -9.17 22.32
N PHE A 62 -8.32 -8.44 21.25
CA PHE A 62 -8.12 -8.92 19.89
C PHE A 62 -6.87 -8.25 19.31
N LEU A 63 -5.94 -9.04 18.77
CA LEU A 63 -4.71 -8.55 18.14
C LEU A 63 -4.76 -8.73 16.62
N TYR A 64 -4.78 -7.62 15.91
CA TYR A 64 -4.64 -7.56 14.46
C TYR A 64 -3.21 -7.17 14.06
N LEU A 65 -2.50 -8.05 13.34
CA LEU A 65 -1.20 -7.80 12.72
C LEU A 65 -1.34 -7.62 11.20
N ALA A 66 -0.88 -6.49 10.67
CA ALA A 66 -0.85 -6.24 9.22
C ALA A 66 0.59 -6.14 8.72
N LEU A 67 0.89 -6.80 7.60
CA LEU A 67 2.14 -6.67 6.84
C LEU A 67 1.80 -6.24 5.41
N GLY A 68 2.71 -5.50 4.77
CA GLY A 68 2.48 -5.09 3.39
C GLY A 68 3.25 -3.86 2.96
N ASP A 69 2.70 -3.14 1.99
CA ASP A 69 3.34 -1.96 1.41
C ASP A 69 2.64 -0.62 1.75
N SER A 70 2.52 0.28 0.77
CA SER A 70 1.88 1.59 0.93
C SER A 70 0.38 1.47 1.15
N THR A 71 -0.25 0.43 0.61
CA THR A 71 -1.69 0.19 0.75
C THR A 71 -2.04 -0.21 2.19
N ALA A 72 -1.22 -1.07 2.79
CA ALA A 72 -1.32 -1.42 4.19
C ALA A 72 -1.13 -0.19 5.09
N GLN A 73 -0.21 0.72 4.77
CA GLN A 73 -0.03 1.95 5.53
C GLN A 73 -1.18 2.96 5.36
N GLY A 74 -1.98 2.87 4.31
CA GLY A 74 -3.02 3.84 4.01
C GLY A 74 -2.54 5.08 3.26
N ILE A 75 -1.47 4.98 2.47
CA ILE A 75 -1.05 6.09 1.60
C ILE A 75 -2.18 6.41 0.62
N GLY A 76 -2.49 7.68 0.42
CA GLY A 76 -3.57 8.13 -0.48
C GLY A 76 -4.94 8.25 0.18
N ALA A 77 -5.16 7.61 1.34
CA ALA A 77 -6.32 7.86 2.17
C ALA A 77 -6.24 9.24 2.83
N SER A 78 -7.38 9.87 3.11
CA SER A 78 -7.46 11.16 3.82
C SER A 78 -6.92 11.06 5.24
N THR A 79 -7.10 9.89 5.88
CA THR A 79 -6.38 9.49 7.08
C THR A 79 -6.00 8.00 6.99
N PRO A 80 -4.94 7.55 7.68
CA PRO A 80 -4.57 6.13 7.64
C PRO A 80 -5.65 5.18 8.17
N GLY A 81 -6.58 5.69 8.99
CA GLY A 81 -7.77 4.95 9.44
C GLY A 81 -8.75 4.62 8.31
N HIS A 82 -8.78 5.41 7.23
CA HIS A 82 -9.60 5.11 6.05
C HIS A 82 -8.92 4.15 5.07
N SER A 83 -7.74 3.61 5.39
CA SER A 83 -7.13 2.50 4.65
C SER A 83 -7.91 1.20 4.84
N TYR A 84 -7.61 0.16 4.04
CA TYR A 84 -8.25 -1.13 4.25
C TYR A 84 -7.94 -1.70 5.66
N VAL A 85 -6.71 -1.53 6.17
CA VAL A 85 -6.33 -2.01 7.52
C VAL A 85 -7.12 -1.26 8.59
N GLY A 86 -7.26 0.05 8.46
CA GLY A 86 -8.03 0.87 9.40
C GLY A 86 -9.52 0.53 9.36
N GLN A 87 -10.11 0.46 8.17
CA GLN A 87 -11.51 0.09 8.01
C GLN A 87 -11.81 -1.34 8.51
N LEU A 88 -10.90 -2.30 8.30
CA LEU A 88 -11.04 -3.64 8.88
C LEU A 88 -11.00 -3.58 10.41
N ALA A 89 -10.10 -2.79 11.00
CA ALA A 89 -10.04 -2.62 12.45
C ALA A 89 -11.36 -2.05 12.99
N ASP A 90 -11.90 -0.98 12.39
CA ASP A 90 -13.15 -0.36 12.80
C ASP A 90 -14.33 -1.34 12.71
N ARG A 91 -14.41 -2.13 11.62
CA ARG A 91 -15.47 -3.14 11.45
C ARG A 91 -15.33 -4.29 12.45
N ILE A 92 -14.10 -4.69 12.81
CA ILE A 92 -13.85 -5.72 13.83
C ILE A 92 -14.31 -5.18 15.20
N GLU A 93 -13.90 -3.97 15.58
CA GLU A 93 -14.29 -3.31 16.83
C GLU A 93 -15.82 -3.19 16.93
N ALA A 94 -16.48 -2.78 15.85
CA ALA A 94 -17.94 -2.70 15.80
C ALA A 94 -18.62 -4.05 16.05
N CYS A 95 -18.00 -5.16 15.64
CA CYS A 95 -18.57 -6.49 15.84
C CYS A 95 -18.22 -7.12 17.18
N LEU A 96 -17.07 -6.78 17.77
CA LEU A 96 -16.70 -7.25 19.10
C LEU A 96 -17.32 -6.39 20.21
N GLY A 97 -17.67 -5.13 19.90
CA GLY A 97 -18.16 -4.16 20.89
C GLY A 97 -17.07 -3.59 21.80
N GLU A 98 -15.79 -3.81 21.46
CA GLU A 98 -14.64 -3.43 22.26
C GLU A 98 -13.45 -3.00 21.38
N PRO A 99 -12.51 -2.17 21.89
CA PRO A 99 -11.32 -1.79 21.16
C PRO A 99 -10.39 -2.98 20.90
N ILE A 100 -9.71 -2.96 19.75
CA ILE A 100 -8.68 -3.95 19.41
C ILE A 100 -7.28 -3.35 19.40
N ALA A 101 -6.28 -4.21 19.63
CA ALA A 101 -4.88 -3.87 19.43
C ALA A 101 -4.51 -4.06 17.95
N VAL A 102 -3.91 -3.05 17.33
CA VAL A 102 -3.47 -3.10 15.93
C VAL A 102 -1.97 -2.86 15.82
N THR A 103 -1.27 -3.80 15.20
CA THR A 103 0.12 -3.65 14.82
C THR A 103 0.25 -3.69 13.30
N ASN A 104 0.35 -2.52 12.69
CA ASN A 104 0.69 -2.41 11.28
C ASN A 104 2.21 -2.31 11.10
N LEU A 105 2.78 -3.23 10.32
CA LEU A 105 4.19 -3.31 9.97
C LEU A 105 4.46 -2.95 8.50
N GLY A 106 3.42 -2.60 7.74
CA GLY A 106 3.54 -2.23 6.34
C GLY A 106 4.57 -1.13 6.11
N VAL A 107 5.28 -1.22 4.99
CA VAL A 107 6.34 -0.27 4.61
C VAL A 107 6.04 0.26 3.21
N SER A 108 5.69 1.54 3.10
CA SER A 108 5.43 2.19 1.83
C SER A 108 6.58 1.97 0.83
N GLY A 109 6.24 1.52 -0.38
CA GLY A 109 7.19 1.20 -1.44
C GLY A 109 7.96 -0.12 -1.29
N ALA A 110 7.70 -0.92 -0.25
CA ALA A 110 8.38 -2.19 -0.08
C ALA A 110 7.97 -3.23 -1.14
N PRO A 111 8.91 -3.84 -1.86
CA PRO A 111 8.70 -5.11 -2.54
C PRO A 111 8.77 -6.28 -1.55
N SER A 112 8.43 -7.48 -2.02
CA SER A 112 8.43 -8.71 -1.25
C SER A 112 9.79 -9.00 -0.57
N ASN A 113 10.92 -8.69 -1.22
CA ASN A 113 12.25 -8.90 -0.63
C ASN A 113 12.48 -8.03 0.63
N LEU A 114 12.00 -6.78 0.64
CA LEU A 114 12.12 -5.89 1.78
C LEU A 114 11.12 -6.26 2.88
N CYS A 115 9.94 -6.76 2.53
CA CYS A 115 9.03 -7.36 3.50
C CYS A 115 9.71 -8.54 4.22
N ALA A 116 10.32 -9.47 3.46
CA ALA A 116 11.06 -10.59 4.02
C ALA A 116 12.24 -10.15 4.92
N ARG A 117 13.01 -9.16 4.46
CA ARG A 117 14.20 -8.67 5.19
C ARG A 117 13.86 -7.87 6.44
N ASP A 118 12.88 -6.97 6.36
CA ASP A 118 12.69 -5.91 7.36
C ASP A 118 11.40 -6.07 8.18
N GLN A 119 10.33 -6.58 7.58
CA GLN A 119 9.04 -6.75 8.27
C GLN A 119 8.97 -8.07 9.03
N LEU A 120 9.48 -9.18 8.47
CA LEU A 120 9.44 -10.48 9.15
C LEU A 120 10.16 -10.51 10.50
N PRO A 121 11.38 -9.94 10.67
CA PRO A 121 12.01 -9.91 11.99
C PRO A 121 11.21 -9.13 13.03
N ARG A 122 10.40 -8.15 12.60
CA ARG A 122 9.51 -7.38 13.47
C ARG A 122 8.23 -8.16 13.76
N ALA A 123 7.68 -8.86 12.78
CA ALA A 123 6.56 -9.77 12.97
C ALA A 123 6.92 -10.88 13.95
N ALA A 124 8.08 -11.51 13.81
CA ALA A 124 8.59 -12.52 14.74
C ALA A 124 8.61 -12.04 16.20
N LYS A 125 8.98 -10.77 16.44
CA LYS A 125 8.92 -10.16 17.79
C LYS A 125 7.49 -10.00 18.32
N VAL A 126 6.51 -9.77 17.45
CA VAL A 126 5.09 -9.72 17.82
C VAL A 126 4.60 -11.14 18.14
N LEU A 127 4.83 -12.08 17.22
CA LEU A 127 4.44 -13.49 17.34
C LEU A 127 5.02 -14.14 18.61
N ALA A 128 6.26 -13.82 18.98
CA ALA A 128 6.91 -14.33 20.18
C ALA A 128 6.29 -13.82 21.49
N ARG A 129 5.57 -12.69 21.46
CA ARG A 129 4.90 -12.13 22.64
C ARG A 129 3.49 -12.66 22.79
N ARG A 130 2.77 -12.75 21.66
CA ARG A 130 1.36 -13.14 21.61
C ARG A 130 0.99 -13.53 20.18
N SER A 131 0.23 -14.61 20.04
CA SER A 131 -0.36 -14.98 18.75
C SER A 131 -1.43 -13.97 18.33
N PRO A 132 -1.33 -13.34 17.14
CA PRO A 132 -2.38 -12.48 16.61
C PRO A 132 -3.63 -13.27 16.26
N ASP A 133 -4.80 -12.72 16.59
CA ASP A 133 -6.10 -13.27 16.23
C ASP A 133 -6.35 -13.16 14.71
N LEU A 134 -5.84 -12.09 14.10
CA LEU A 134 -5.89 -11.81 12.67
C LEU A 134 -4.50 -11.40 12.15
N VAL A 135 -4.12 -11.95 10.99
CA VAL A 135 -2.97 -11.49 10.21
C VAL A 135 -3.41 -11.23 8.77
N THR A 136 -3.10 -10.04 8.24
CA THR A 136 -3.24 -9.75 6.80
C THR A 136 -1.88 -9.47 6.17
N LEU A 137 -1.68 -9.99 4.97
CA LEU A 137 -0.49 -9.74 4.15
C LEU A 137 -0.94 -9.19 2.78
N ASP A 138 -0.59 -7.95 2.48
CA ASP A 138 -0.78 -7.37 1.14
C ASP A 138 0.54 -6.81 0.61
N ILE A 139 1.21 -7.59 -0.24
CA ILE A 139 2.56 -7.28 -0.74
C ILE A 139 2.70 -7.78 -2.18
N GLY A 140 3.51 -7.08 -2.97
CA GLY A 140 3.88 -7.52 -4.32
C GLY A 140 3.65 -6.47 -5.40
N ALA A 141 2.92 -5.39 -5.10
CA ALA A 141 2.69 -4.31 -6.05
C ALA A 141 4.02 -3.69 -6.54
N ASN A 142 4.97 -3.48 -5.62
CA ASN A 142 6.26 -2.86 -5.94
C ASN A 142 7.21 -3.80 -6.70
N ASP A 143 7.01 -5.12 -6.63
CA ASP A 143 7.80 -6.11 -7.38
C ASP A 143 7.56 -5.99 -8.90
N ILE A 144 6.39 -5.50 -9.32
CA ILE A 144 6.02 -5.37 -10.73
C ILE A 144 6.91 -4.39 -11.50
N ALA A 145 7.47 -3.39 -10.81
CA ALA A 145 8.39 -2.42 -11.40
C ALA A 145 9.70 -3.06 -11.86
N GLN A 146 10.21 -4.04 -11.10
CA GLN A 146 11.43 -4.79 -11.41
C GLN A 146 11.13 -6.30 -11.33
N TRP A 147 10.28 -6.75 -12.26
CA TRP A 147 9.68 -8.08 -12.19
C TRP A 147 10.69 -9.21 -12.39
N ASP A 148 10.81 -10.07 -11.38
CA ASP A 148 11.49 -11.36 -11.41
C ASP A 148 10.59 -12.41 -10.74
N PRO A 149 9.97 -13.33 -11.50
CA PRO A 149 9.04 -14.30 -10.95
C PRO A 149 9.70 -15.32 -10.00
N LEU A 150 10.98 -15.64 -10.19
CA LEU A 150 11.70 -16.57 -9.30
C LEU A 150 12.01 -15.91 -7.97
N ALA A 151 12.45 -14.65 -8.00
CA ALA A 151 12.62 -13.87 -6.77
C ALA A 151 11.30 -13.69 -6.04
N PHE A 152 10.23 -13.33 -6.75
CA PHE A 152 8.90 -13.17 -6.16
C PHE A 152 8.42 -14.46 -5.49
N HIS A 153 8.48 -15.60 -6.19
CA HIS A 153 8.12 -16.90 -5.62
C HIS A 153 8.88 -17.21 -4.33
N ARG A 154 10.21 -17.05 -4.36
CA ARG A 154 11.06 -17.29 -3.19
C ARG A 154 10.67 -16.39 -2.02
N ASN A 155 10.51 -15.09 -2.26
CA ASN A 155 10.20 -14.13 -1.21
C ASN A 155 8.82 -14.38 -0.60
N ILE A 156 7.79 -14.61 -1.43
CA ILE A 156 6.43 -14.91 -0.95
C ILE A 156 6.41 -16.22 -0.16
N SER A 157 7.11 -17.26 -0.63
CA SER A 157 7.25 -18.52 0.13
C SER A 157 7.86 -18.26 1.51
N THR A 158 9.01 -17.56 1.58
CA THR A 158 9.67 -17.21 2.84
C THR A 158 8.77 -16.41 3.79
N ILE A 159 8.01 -15.44 3.25
CA ILE A 159 7.10 -14.62 4.07
C ILE A 159 5.98 -15.48 4.63
N ILE A 160 5.33 -16.25 3.76
CA ILE A 160 4.18 -17.04 4.17
C ILE A 160 4.58 -18.14 5.16
N ASP A 161 5.73 -18.79 4.96
CA ASP A 161 6.26 -19.81 5.87
C ASP A 161 6.55 -19.28 7.29
N ALA A 162 6.79 -17.97 7.42
CA ALA A 162 7.10 -17.31 8.69
C ALA A 162 5.86 -16.74 9.41
N LEU A 163 4.68 -16.76 8.77
CA LEU A 163 3.45 -16.19 9.30
C LEU A 163 2.47 -17.29 9.78
N PRO A 164 1.51 -16.97 10.65
CA PRO A 164 0.53 -17.95 11.12
C PRO A 164 -0.29 -18.58 9.98
N SER A 165 -0.70 -19.84 10.17
CA SER A 165 -1.49 -20.61 9.19
C SER A 165 -2.91 -20.08 8.95
N HIS A 166 -3.36 -19.08 9.72
CA HIS A 166 -4.61 -18.35 9.48
C HIS A 166 -4.39 -16.97 8.83
N THR A 167 -3.21 -16.71 8.26
CA THR A 167 -2.93 -15.46 7.56
C THR A 167 -3.82 -15.32 6.32
N ILE A 168 -4.40 -14.14 6.14
CA ILE A 168 -5.20 -13.78 4.97
C ILE A 168 -4.30 -13.00 4.00
N VAL A 169 -4.14 -13.51 2.78
CA VAL A 169 -3.23 -12.93 1.77
C VAL A 169 -4.01 -12.17 0.71
N GLY A 170 -3.69 -10.89 0.51
CA GLY A 170 -4.21 -10.06 -0.58
C GLY A 170 -3.47 -10.30 -1.88
N GLU A 171 -4.21 -10.36 -2.98
CA GLU A 171 -3.62 -10.33 -4.33
C GLU A 171 -3.06 -8.96 -4.68
N VAL A 172 -2.09 -8.94 -5.60
CA VAL A 172 -1.64 -7.70 -6.25
C VAL A 172 -2.82 -7.11 -7.04
N PRO A 173 -3.16 -5.82 -6.84
CA PRO A 173 -4.32 -5.20 -7.45
C PRO A 173 -4.18 -5.02 -8.97
N CYS A 174 -5.31 -4.80 -9.65
CA CYS A 174 -5.30 -4.35 -11.03
C CYS A 174 -4.87 -2.86 -11.08
N PHE A 175 -3.71 -2.58 -11.66
CA PHE A 175 -3.26 -1.18 -11.88
C PHE A 175 -3.98 -0.48 -13.03
N HIS A 176 -4.82 -1.18 -13.80
CA HIS A 176 -5.44 -0.68 -15.03
C HIS A 176 -4.44 -0.19 -16.10
N LEU A 177 -3.20 -0.66 -16.03
CA LEU A 177 -2.13 -0.38 -16.99
C LEU A 177 -1.84 -1.64 -17.82
N PRO A 178 -2.15 -1.66 -19.13
CA PRO A 178 -2.06 -2.88 -19.95
C PRO A 178 -0.68 -3.54 -19.96
N TRP A 179 0.39 -2.74 -19.90
CA TRP A 179 1.78 -3.23 -19.94
C TRP A 179 2.20 -4.00 -18.69
N ASN A 180 1.57 -3.75 -17.54
CA ASN A 180 1.86 -4.44 -16.28
C ASN A 180 0.93 -5.63 -16.03
N ASP A 181 -0.23 -5.69 -16.69
CA ASP A 181 -1.28 -6.66 -16.39
C ASP A 181 -0.82 -8.12 -16.49
N ARG A 182 0.02 -8.44 -17.50
CA ARG A 182 0.62 -9.77 -17.66
C ARG A 182 1.46 -10.16 -16.43
N ARG A 183 2.26 -9.23 -15.90
CA ARG A 183 3.12 -9.45 -14.73
C ARG A 183 2.29 -9.61 -13.47
N VAL A 184 1.25 -8.79 -13.30
CA VAL A 184 0.31 -8.89 -12.16
C VAL A 184 -0.40 -10.24 -12.14
N ARG A 185 -0.94 -10.69 -13.28
CA ARG A 185 -1.58 -12.01 -13.37
C ARG A 185 -0.60 -13.15 -13.09
N GLU A 186 0.66 -13.01 -13.50
CA GLU A 186 1.71 -13.97 -13.17
C GLU A 186 2.04 -13.99 -11.68
N ALA A 187 2.21 -12.82 -11.06
CA ALA A 187 2.40 -12.68 -9.62
C ALA A 187 1.25 -13.30 -8.83
N ASN A 188 0.00 -13.00 -9.18
CA ASN A 188 -1.17 -13.54 -8.51
C ASN A 188 -1.29 -15.06 -8.67
N ARG A 189 -0.87 -15.64 -9.81
CA ARG A 189 -0.80 -17.10 -9.97
C ARG A 189 0.21 -17.72 -9.03
N ILE A 190 1.40 -17.14 -8.93
CA ILE A 190 2.46 -17.58 -8.01
C ILE A 190 1.96 -17.50 -6.56
N LEU A 191 1.42 -16.34 -6.17
CA LEU A 191 0.91 -16.08 -4.82
C LEU A 191 -0.20 -17.07 -4.45
N ARG A 192 -1.20 -17.27 -5.33
CA ARG A 192 -2.28 -18.25 -5.11
C ARG A 192 -1.75 -19.65 -4.92
N THR A 193 -0.78 -20.08 -5.75
CA THR A 193 -0.18 -21.42 -5.64
C THR A 193 0.49 -21.58 -4.28
N VAL A 194 1.37 -20.65 -3.90
CA VAL A 194 2.11 -20.71 -2.63
C VAL A 194 1.16 -20.70 -1.42
N ALA A 195 0.11 -19.87 -1.45
CA ALA A 195 -0.89 -19.78 -0.39
C ALA A 195 -1.76 -21.05 -0.30
N GLN A 196 -2.22 -21.57 -1.44
CA GLN A 196 -3.04 -22.78 -1.52
C GLN A 196 -2.28 -24.00 -0.98
N ASP A 197 -1.00 -24.15 -1.32
CA ASP A 197 -0.14 -25.22 -0.82
C ASP A 197 -0.02 -25.23 0.72
N ARG A 198 -0.35 -24.11 1.36
CA ARG A 198 -0.31 -23.91 2.82
C ARG A 198 -1.69 -23.75 3.45
N GLY A 199 -2.76 -23.93 2.68
CA GLY A 199 -4.13 -23.84 3.15
C GLY A 199 -4.57 -22.42 3.56
N LEU A 200 -3.91 -21.39 3.05
CA LEU A 200 -4.20 -19.99 3.41
C LEU A 200 -5.30 -19.40 2.53
N ALA A 201 -6.10 -18.52 3.12
CA ALA A 201 -7.12 -17.78 2.39
C ALA A 201 -6.50 -16.67 1.54
N VAL A 202 -6.93 -16.57 0.29
CA VAL A 202 -6.51 -15.53 -0.65
C VAL A 202 -7.68 -14.62 -0.99
N VAL A 203 -7.46 -13.31 -0.88
CA VAL A 203 -8.46 -12.28 -1.19
C VAL A 203 -8.28 -11.82 -2.63
N PRO A 204 -9.34 -11.88 -3.48
CA PRO A 204 -9.25 -11.59 -4.90
C PRO A 204 -9.24 -10.07 -5.21
N ILE A 205 -8.28 -9.34 -4.64
CA ILE A 205 -8.13 -7.88 -4.79
C ILE A 205 -7.99 -7.49 -6.27
N TYR A 206 -7.32 -8.31 -7.09
CA TYR A 206 -7.19 -8.05 -8.52
C TYR A 206 -8.55 -7.96 -9.22
N GLU A 207 -9.45 -8.92 -8.96
CA GLU A 207 -10.79 -8.92 -9.57
C GLU A 207 -11.66 -7.80 -8.98
N ALA A 208 -11.59 -7.58 -7.67
CA ALA A 208 -12.34 -6.52 -6.99
C ALA A 208 -12.01 -5.14 -7.56
N THR A 209 -10.73 -4.84 -7.75
CA THR A 209 -10.26 -3.58 -8.35
C THR A 209 -10.53 -3.53 -9.85
N ARG A 210 -10.31 -4.61 -10.60
CA ARG A 210 -10.59 -4.66 -12.05
C ARG A 210 -12.07 -4.40 -12.35
N ALA A 211 -12.98 -4.93 -11.55
CA ALA A 211 -14.42 -4.79 -11.73
C ALA A 211 -14.91 -3.32 -11.65
N ARG A 212 -14.14 -2.43 -11.03
CA ARG A 212 -14.47 -0.99 -10.93
C ARG A 212 -14.37 -0.27 -12.27
N GLY A 213 -13.58 -0.80 -13.21
CA GLY A 213 -13.45 -0.31 -14.58
C GLY A 213 -13.09 1.18 -14.67
N VAL A 214 -13.53 1.83 -15.74
CA VAL A 214 -13.23 3.25 -16.02
C VAL A 214 -13.73 4.17 -14.91
N ARG A 215 -14.89 3.85 -14.31
CA ARG A 215 -15.43 4.64 -13.20
C ARG A 215 -14.47 4.64 -12.01
N GLY A 216 -13.98 3.46 -11.61
CA GLY A 216 -13.00 3.34 -10.52
C GLY A 216 -11.73 4.12 -10.79
N ILE A 217 -11.16 3.99 -11.99
CA ILE A 217 -9.97 4.76 -12.42
C ILE A 217 -10.15 6.27 -12.19
N LEU A 218 -11.35 6.80 -12.43
CA LEU A 218 -11.62 8.23 -12.30
C LEU A 218 -11.96 8.68 -10.87
N THR A 219 -12.43 7.79 -10.00
CA THR A 219 -13.02 8.18 -8.70
C THR A 219 -12.38 7.58 -7.46
N GLU A 220 -11.56 6.55 -7.60
CA GLU A 220 -11.08 5.71 -6.48
C GLU A 220 -9.56 5.85 -6.22
N PHE A 221 -8.89 6.72 -6.95
CA PHE A 221 -7.47 7.04 -6.76
C PHE A 221 -7.28 8.38 -6.05
N ALA A 222 -6.19 8.49 -5.31
CA ALA A 222 -5.73 9.73 -4.71
C ALA A 222 -5.20 10.70 -5.78
N GLU A 223 -4.80 11.91 -5.36
CA GLU A 223 -4.27 12.94 -6.28
C GLU A 223 -2.97 12.54 -6.99
N ASP A 224 -2.31 11.46 -6.55
CA ASP A 224 -1.13 10.89 -7.22
C ASP A 224 -1.47 9.90 -8.34
N ALA A 225 -2.77 9.63 -8.56
CA ALA A 225 -3.30 8.71 -9.57
C ALA A 225 -2.73 7.28 -9.50
N PHE A 226 -2.21 6.88 -8.33
CA PHE A 226 -1.60 5.57 -8.13
C PHE A 226 -2.12 4.87 -6.88
N HIS A 227 -2.20 5.58 -5.74
CA HIS A 227 -2.71 4.99 -4.51
C HIS A 227 -4.24 5.10 -4.46
N PRO A 228 -4.92 4.15 -3.80
CA PRO A 228 -6.35 4.29 -3.51
C PRO A 228 -6.62 5.53 -2.65
N ASN A 229 -7.75 6.20 -2.91
CA ASN A 229 -8.34 7.13 -1.95
C ASN A 229 -9.29 6.38 -0.99
N ASP A 230 -10.01 7.08 -0.13
CA ASP A 230 -10.95 6.49 0.84
C ASP A 230 -11.94 5.50 0.18
N ARG A 231 -12.50 5.85 -0.99
CA ARG A 231 -13.43 4.97 -1.74
C ARG A 231 -12.71 3.77 -2.34
N GLY A 232 -11.49 3.97 -2.84
CA GLY A 232 -10.67 2.88 -3.32
C GLY A 232 -10.34 1.88 -2.20
N TYR A 233 -9.99 2.38 -1.01
CA TYR A 233 -9.75 1.52 0.15
C TYR A 233 -11.00 0.83 0.68
N GLU A 234 -12.19 1.42 0.51
CA GLU A 234 -13.47 0.73 0.80
C GLU A 234 -13.62 -0.53 -0.06
N VAL A 235 -13.28 -0.49 -1.35
CA VAL A 235 -13.27 -1.68 -2.23
C VAL A 235 -12.34 -2.77 -1.70
N TRP A 236 -11.19 -2.38 -1.15
CA TRP A 236 -10.24 -3.33 -0.57
C TRP A 236 -10.77 -3.92 0.73
N ALA A 237 -11.26 -3.07 1.64
CA ALA A 237 -11.86 -3.49 2.89
C ALA A 237 -13.03 -4.46 2.65
N ASP A 238 -13.89 -4.16 1.68
CA ASP A 238 -15.01 -5.02 1.26
C ASP A 238 -14.55 -6.36 0.69
N ALA A 239 -13.46 -6.39 -0.07
CA ALA A 239 -12.90 -7.63 -0.58
C ALA A 239 -12.32 -8.52 0.55
N PHE A 240 -11.61 -7.92 1.53
CA PHE A 240 -11.09 -8.65 2.69
C PHE A 240 -12.20 -9.11 3.64
N TRP A 241 -13.29 -8.34 3.74
CA TRP A 241 -14.26 -8.48 4.83
C TRP A 241 -14.90 -9.86 4.98
N PRO A 242 -15.37 -10.55 3.91
CA PRO A 242 -15.95 -11.88 4.05
C PRO A 242 -14.99 -12.88 4.70
N VAL A 243 -13.70 -12.82 4.36
CA VAL A 243 -12.67 -13.72 4.89
C VAL A 243 -12.34 -13.37 6.34
N VAL A 244 -12.23 -12.08 6.65
CA VAL A 244 -12.03 -11.60 8.02
C VAL A 244 -13.22 -11.97 8.92
N ARG A 245 -14.45 -11.83 8.42
CA ARG A 245 -15.68 -12.22 9.12
C ARG A 245 -15.69 -13.70 9.46
N ALA A 246 -15.39 -14.56 8.49
CA ALA A 246 -15.29 -16.00 8.71
C ALA A 246 -14.26 -16.33 9.82
N ARG A 247 -13.11 -15.64 9.84
CA ARG A 247 -12.11 -15.78 10.89
C ARG A 247 -12.62 -15.37 12.27
N LEU A 248 -13.37 -14.27 12.37
CA LEU A 248 -13.98 -13.85 13.65
C LEU A 248 -14.97 -14.91 14.15
N ASP A 249 -15.80 -15.46 13.27
CA ASP A 249 -16.77 -16.49 13.63
C ASP A 249 -16.09 -17.79 14.08
N GLU A 250 -14.96 -18.16 13.46
CA GLU A 250 -14.12 -19.28 13.90
C GLU A 250 -13.58 -19.07 15.32
N LEU A 251 -13.02 -17.89 15.61
CA LEU A 251 -12.48 -17.55 16.92
C LEU A 251 -13.57 -17.55 17.99
N ALA A 252 -14.76 -17.04 17.68
CA ALA A 252 -15.90 -17.04 18.58
C ALA A 252 -16.33 -18.47 18.96
N ARG A 253 -16.27 -19.43 18.03
CA ARG A 253 -16.55 -20.85 18.31
C ARG A 253 -15.48 -21.52 19.18
N GLN A 254 -14.25 -21.00 19.20
CA GLN A 254 -13.12 -21.59 19.91
C GLN A 254 -12.95 -21.07 21.34
N ARG A 255 -13.56 -19.92 21.68
CA ARG A 255 -13.55 -19.39 23.05
C ARG A 255 -14.65 -20.09 23.87
N PRO A 256 -14.32 -20.88 24.92
CA PRO A 256 -15.34 -21.43 25.80
C PRO A 256 -16.03 -20.28 26.57
N SER A 257 -17.35 -20.40 26.73
CA SER A 257 -18.22 -19.51 27.51
C SER A 257 -17.79 -19.39 28.96
#